data_AF-A0A7S2NIH0-F1
#
_entry.id   AF-A0A7S2NIH0-F1
#
_cell.length_a   1.000
_cell.length_b   1.000
_cell.length_c   1.000
_cell.angle_alpha   90.00
_cell.angle_beta   90.00
_cell.angle_gamma   90.00
#
_symmetry.space_group_name_H-M   'P 1'
#
loop_
_entity.id
_entity.type
_entity.pdbx_description
1 polymer ?
#
loop_
_entity_poly.entity_id
_entity_poly.type
_entity_poly.pdbx_seq_one_letter_code
_entity_poly.pdbx_strand_id
1 'polypeptide(L)'
;ELRGPIFLENPDGTITEGVPSDHRPPAKPRNGRRSSRGYGAADDSDGGASSGALSDSPAVAMQQEIDFMYIRHERILALLLITQGCLEILYACVFVTRMRDGSSVMEFTAMYINLRLSPHVAAAILWSILAFQVAFGVIYYAVAVVAMWTKRPRHYRSLANISIVSILVLILLAYVDKFNLIIFFLHLLSYLYARFLQGLTA
;
A
#
# COMPACT_ATOMS: atom_id res chain seq x y z
N GLU A 1 57.19 5.10 6.72
CA GLU A 1 56.58 5.90 5.64
C GLU A 1 55.22 5.30 5.28
N LEU A 2 54.13 6.04 5.49
CA LEU A 2 52.76 5.62 5.15
C LEU A 2 52.51 5.98 3.67
N ARG A 3 52.67 5.02 2.75
CA ARG A 3 52.49 5.20 1.29
C ARG A 3 51.10 4.75 0.81
N GLY A 4 50.08 4.94 1.64
CA GLY A 4 48.70 4.58 1.32
C GLY A 4 47.78 5.81 1.34
N PRO A 5 46.62 5.76 0.67
CA PRO A 5 45.62 6.82 0.75
C PRO A 5 45.16 7.00 2.20
N ILE A 6 45.00 8.25 2.62
CA ILE A 6 44.59 8.61 3.98
C ILE A 6 43.15 9.09 3.91
N PHE A 7 42.29 8.53 4.75
CA PHE A 7 40.89 8.92 4.87
C PHE A 7 40.70 9.72 6.15
N LEU A 8 40.12 10.91 6.03
CA LEU A 8 39.80 11.81 7.13
C LEU A 8 38.28 11.97 7.24
N GLU A 9 37.74 11.70 8.41
CA GLU A 9 36.33 11.94 8.72
C GLU A 9 36.18 13.33 9.33
N ASN A 10 35.38 14.17 8.67
CA ASN A 10 35.06 15.53 9.09
C ASN A 10 33.97 15.51 10.17
N PRO A 11 33.88 16.56 11.01
CA PRO A 11 32.89 16.64 12.10
C PRO A 11 31.43 16.72 11.61
N ASP A 12 31.20 16.95 10.31
CA ASP A 12 29.88 16.90 9.66
C ASP A 12 29.51 15.48 9.17
N GLY A 13 30.37 14.49 9.39
CA GLY A 13 30.18 13.09 8.98
C GLY A 13 30.61 12.78 7.56
N THR A 14 31.22 13.74 6.84
CA THR A 14 31.75 13.51 5.49
C THR A 14 33.16 12.92 5.56
N ILE A 15 33.52 12.04 4.62
CA ILE A 15 34.87 11.45 4.54
C ILE A 15 35.61 12.05 3.35
N THR A 16 36.78 12.63 3.60
CA THR A 16 37.67 13.18 2.57
C THR A 16 38.88 12.27 2.39
N GLU A 17 39.14 11.84 1.15
CA GLU A 17 40.30 11.02 0.80
C GLU A 17 41.46 11.90 0.30
N GLY A 18 42.60 11.81 0.98
CA GLY A 18 43.86 12.38 0.54
C GLY A 18 44.70 11.33 -0.18
N VAL A 19 44.85 11.47 -1.50
CA VAL A 19 45.71 10.59 -2.31
C VAL A 19 47.08 11.27 -2.50
N PRO A 20 48.21 10.65 -2.10
CA PRO A 20 49.54 11.15 -2.40
C PRO A 20 49.76 11.26 -3.92
N SER A 21 50.44 12.32 -4.37
CA SER A 21 50.62 12.66 -5.79
C SER A 21 51.21 11.54 -6.66
N ASP A 22 51.90 10.58 -6.06
CA ASP A 22 52.67 9.55 -6.75
C ASP A 22 51.90 8.21 -6.89
N HIS A 23 50.61 8.16 -6.52
CA HIS A 23 49.84 6.92 -6.59
C HIS A 23 49.31 6.65 -8.01
N ARG A 24 50.03 5.80 -8.75
CA ARG A 24 49.62 5.32 -10.08
C ARG A 24 48.88 3.98 -9.95
N PRO A 25 47.56 3.91 -10.20
CA PRO A 25 46.80 2.67 -10.01
C PRO A 25 47.26 1.57 -11.00
N PRO A 26 47.32 0.30 -10.57
CA PRO A 26 47.76 -0.81 -11.43
C PRO A 26 46.73 -1.11 -12.52
N ALA A 27 47.20 -1.16 -13.77
CA ALA A 27 46.39 -1.43 -14.95
C ALA A 27 45.82 -2.86 -14.93
N LYS A 28 44.49 -2.98 -15.05
CA LYS A 28 43.80 -4.29 -15.10
C LYS A 28 44.00 -4.99 -16.47
N PRO A 29 44.15 -6.32 -16.51
CA PRO A 29 44.30 -7.09 -17.74
C PRO A 29 42.98 -7.29 -18.48
N ARG A 30 43.03 -7.14 -19.81
CA ARG A 30 41.89 -7.15 -20.74
C ARG A 30 41.75 -8.54 -21.39
N ASN A 31 40.83 -9.38 -20.90
CA ASN A 31 40.41 -10.61 -21.58
C ASN A 31 39.19 -10.33 -22.49
N GLY A 32 39.28 -10.75 -23.76
CA GLY A 32 38.26 -10.53 -24.78
C GLY A 32 37.66 -11.80 -25.39
N ARG A 33 36.82 -11.56 -26.43
CA ARG A 33 36.19 -12.45 -27.46
C ARG A 33 34.65 -12.53 -27.31
N ARG A 34 33.82 -12.45 -28.35
CA ARG A 34 34.01 -12.45 -29.83
C ARG A 34 32.67 -12.14 -30.56
N SER A 35 32.79 -11.61 -31.80
CA SER A 35 31.90 -11.73 -32.99
C SER A 35 31.40 -10.37 -33.50
N SER A 36 31.43 -9.99 -34.79
CA SER A 36 32.08 -10.44 -36.03
C SER A 36 31.76 -9.38 -37.11
N ARG A 37 32.74 -9.07 -37.98
CA ARG A 37 32.66 -8.47 -39.34
C ARG A 37 32.36 -6.96 -39.53
N GLY A 38 33.35 -6.26 -40.09
CA GLY A 38 33.16 -5.02 -40.86
C GLY A 38 34.47 -4.25 -41.07
N TYR A 39 34.91 -4.12 -42.33
CA TYR A 39 36.11 -3.40 -42.80
C TYR A 39 36.03 -1.87 -42.55
N GLY A 40 37.16 -1.20 -42.29
CA GLY A 40 37.30 0.23 -42.60
C GLY A 40 38.15 1.06 -41.63
N ALA A 41 39.23 1.61 -42.18
CA ALA A 41 40.11 2.73 -41.81
C ALA A 41 39.85 3.61 -40.56
N ALA A 42 40.99 4.06 -40.01
CA ALA A 42 41.22 5.10 -39.03
C ALA A 42 40.29 6.33 -39.12
N ASP A 43 39.76 6.76 -37.98
CA ASP A 43 39.82 8.15 -37.53
C ASP A 43 39.50 8.23 -36.04
N ASP A 44 40.17 9.15 -35.35
CA ASP A 44 39.98 9.49 -33.96
C ASP A 44 38.65 10.24 -33.80
N SER A 45 37.74 9.76 -32.94
CA SER A 45 36.66 10.59 -32.39
C SER A 45 36.00 9.94 -31.18
N ASP A 46 35.87 10.78 -30.17
CA ASP A 46 35.25 10.60 -28.86
C ASP A 46 33.93 9.85 -28.86
N GLY A 47 33.72 9.03 -27.83
CA GLY A 47 32.37 8.56 -27.49
C GLY A 47 32.31 7.42 -26.49
N GLY A 48 31.89 7.74 -25.27
CA GLY A 48 31.01 6.83 -24.51
C GLY A 48 31.67 5.97 -23.44
N ALA A 49 31.92 6.58 -22.30
CA ALA A 49 32.15 5.90 -21.03
C ALA A 49 31.05 4.88 -20.69
N SER A 50 31.44 3.70 -20.19
CA SER A 50 30.65 2.96 -19.20
C SER A 50 31.50 1.89 -18.51
N SER A 51 32.15 2.27 -17.41
CA SER A 51 32.45 1.35 -16.29
C SER A 51 33.12 2.09 -15.13
N GLY A 52 32.41 3.09 -14.61
CA GLY A 52 32.63 3.64 -13.27
C GLY A 52 31.44 3.30 -12.38
N ALA A 53 31.17 2.01 -12.15
CA ALA A 53 30.04 1.53 -11.35
C ALA A 53 30.34 1.54 -9.84
N LEU A 54 30.88 2.66 -9.35
CA LEU A 54 31.06 2.99 -7.93
C LEU A 54 30.66 4.47 -7.68
N SER A 55 29.69 4.97 -8.44
CA SER A 55 28.87 6.06 -7.94
C SER A 55 27.78 5.42 -7.12
N ASP A 56 27.65 5.85 -5.86
CA ASP A 56 26.36 5.98 -5.21
C ASP A 56 25.42 6.61 -6.24
N SER A 57 24.71 5.76 -6.97
CA SER A 57 23.80 6.25 -7.97
C SER A 57 22.63 6.80 -7.17
N PRO A 58 22.30 8.09 -7.25
CA PRO A 58 21.19 8.67 -6.49
C PRO A 58 19.89 7.86 -6.71
N ALA A 59 19.77 7.16 -7.84
CA ALA A 59 18.72 6.20 -8.11
C ALA A 59 18.65 5.02 -7.12
N VAL A 60 19.78 4.45 -6.68
CA VAL A 60 19.81 3.34 -5.72
C VAL A 60 19.45 3.82 -4.31
N ALA A 61 19.99 4.97 -3.89
CA ALA A 61 19.62 5.59 -2.61
C ALA A 61 18.13 5.97 -2.57
N MET A 62 17.60 6.52 -3.67
CA MET A 62 16.17 6.84 -3.81
C MET A 62 15.30 5.58 -3.79
N GLN A 63 15.74 4.49 -4.42
CA GLN A 63 15.02 3.21 -4.39
C GLN A 63 14.91 2.66 -2.95
N GLN A 64 16.00 2.74 -2.18
CA GLN A 64 16.02 2.31 -0.79
C GLN A 64 15.12 3.18 0.11
N GLU A 65 15.08 4.50 -0.13
CA GLU A 65 14.19 5.40 0.59
C GLU A 65 12.71 5.11 0.31
N ILE A 66 12.36 4.83 -0.96
CA ILE A 66 11.02 4.42 -1.37
C ILE A 66 10.62 3.09 -0.71
N ASP A 67 11.52 2.09 -0.70
CA ASP A 67 11.28 0.80 -0.07
C ASP A 67 11.05 0.94 1.45
N PHE A 68 11.83 1.81 2.11
CA PHE A 68 11.64 2.11 3.53
C PHE A 68 10.28 2.77 3.80
N MET A 69 9.90 3.76 2.98
CA MET A 69 8.58 4.38 3.08
C MET A 69 7.46 3.37 2.85
N TYR A 70 7.62 2.46 1.89
CA TYR A 70 6.64 1.43 1.57
C TYR A 70 6.36 0.51 2.76
N ILE A 71 7.41 -0.02 3.41
CA ILE A 71 7.27 -0.92 4.57
C ILE A 71 6.54 -0.22 5.72
N ARG A 72 6.81 1.07 5.95
CA ARG A 72 6.13 1.84 7.00
C ARG A 72 4.65 2.00 6.71
N HIS A 73 4.30 2.34 5.47
CA HIS A 73 2.90 2.51 5.06
C HIS A 73 2.15 1.17 4.98
N GLU A 74 2.83 0.07 4.64
CA GLU A 74 2.28 -1.29 4.70
C GLU A 74 1.82 -1.63 6.13
N ARG A 75 2.64 -1.30 7.15
CA ARG A 75 2.27 -1.51 8.56
C ARG A 75 1.08 -0.65 8.99
N ILE A 76 1.03 0.61 8.54
CA ILE A 76 -0.10 1.51 8.84
C ILE A 76 -1.39 0.97 8.20
N LEU A 77 -1.34 0.53 6.94
CA LEU A 77 -2.48 -0.07 6.26
C LEU A 77 -2.95 -1.34 6.99
N ALA A 78 -2.04 -2.20 7.42
CA ALA A 78 -2.37 -3.40 8.18
C ALA A 78 -3.08 -3.06 9.51
N LEU A 79 -2.55 -2.10 10.27
CA LEU A 79 -3.17 -1.63 11.52
C LEU A 79 -4.57 -1.05 11.28
N LEU A 80 -4.73 -0.29 10.20
CA LEU A 80 -6.01 0.29 9.82
C LEU A 80 -7.04 -0.81 9.48
N LEU A 81 -6.64 -1.81 8.69
CA LEU A 81 -7.49 -2.96 8.34
C LEU A 81 -7.89 -3.77 9.57
N ILE A 82 -6.97 -4.01 10.51
CA ILE A 82 -7.27 -4.72 11.75
C ILE A 82 -8.27 -3.92 12.59
N THR A 83 -8.03 -2.62 12.76
CA THR A 83 -8.92 -1.73 13.54
C THR A 83 -10.31 -1.68 12.91
N GLN A 84 -10.38 -1.58 11.59
CA GLN A 84 -11.62 -1.61 10.83
C GLN A 84 -12.36 -2.94 11.02
N GLY A 85 -11.66 -4.07 10.91
CA GLY A 85 -12.24 -5.40 11.10
C GLY A 85 -12.79 -5.60 12.52
N CYS A 86 -12.05 -5.15 13.53
CA CYS A 86 -12.51 -5.18 14.92
C CYS A 86 -13.80 -4.37 15.11
N LEU A 87 -13.89 -3.18 14.51
CA LEU A 87 -15.08 -2.33 14.59
C LEU A 87 -16.27 -2.91 13.81
N GLU A 88 -16.04 -3.52 12.65
CA GLU A 88 -17.08 -4.23 11.90
C GLU A 88 -17.62 -5.44 12.67
N ILE A 89 -16.76 -6.24 13.29
CA ILE A 89 -17.16 -7.36 14.14
C ILE A 89 -17.95 -6.85 15.34
N LEU A 90 -17.48 -5.79 16.01
CA LEU A 90 -18.18 -5.20 17.14
C LEU A 90 -19.56 -4.67 16.72
N TYR A 91 -19.64 -4.00 15.58
CA TYR A 91 -20.90 -3.52 15.02
C TYR A 91 -21.85 -4.68 14.71
N ALA A 92 -21.37 -5.74 14.05
CA ALA A 92 -22.18 -6.92 13.77
C ALA A 92 -22.70 -7.58 15.06
N CYS A 93 -21.86 -7.67 16.10
CA CYS A 93 -22.27 -8.17 17.42
C CYS A 93 -23.37 -7.29 18.03
N VAL A 94 -23.19 -5.96 18.07
CA VAL A 94 -24.19 -5.02 18.60
C VAL A 94 -25.48 -5.04 17.77
N PHE A 95 -25.37 -5.19 16.45
CA PHE A 95 -26.52 -5.30 15.57
C PHE A 95 -27.30 -6.58 15.85
N VAL A 96 -26.62 -7.72 16.00
CA VAL A 96 -27.25 -9.01 16.33
C VAL A 96 -27.91 -8.97 17.72
N THR A 97 -27.28 -8.37 18.73
CA THR A 97 -27.89 -8.25 20.05
C THR A 97 -29.15 -7.38 20.00
N ARG A 98 -29.08 -6.22 19.35
CA ARG A 98 -30.26 -5.34 19.18
C ARG A 98 -31.38 -5.95 18.35
N MET A 99 -31.04 -6.78 17.36
CA MET A 99 -32.01 -7.55 16.58
C MET A 99 -32.68 -8.64 17.42
N ARG A 100 -31.92 -9.32 18.29
CA ARG A 100 -32.46 -10.36 19.20
C ARG A 100 -33.39 -9.76 20.26
N ASP A 101 -33.08 -8.57 20.75
CA ASP A 101 -33.91 -7.84 21.72
C ASP A 101 -35.17 -7.24 21.08
N GLY A 102 -35.28 -7.23 19.75
CA GLY A 102 -36.45 -6.71 19.01
C GLY A 102 -36.57 -5.19 18.97
N SER A 103 -35.77 -4.47 19.76
CA SER A 103 -35.74 -3.00 19.82
C SER A 103 -35.50 -2.37 18.44
N SER A 104 -34.58 -2.93 17.64
CA SER A 104 -34.28 -2.41 16.30
C SER A 104 -35.43 -2.59 15.30
N VAL A 105 -36.18 -3.68 15.40
CA VAL A 105 -37.34 -3.91 14.52
C VAL A 105 -38.44 -2.91 14.83
N MET A 106 -38.65 -2.58 16.11
CA MET A 106 -39.63 -1.57 16.52
C MET A 106 -39.24 -0.16 16.06
N GLU A 107 -37.98 0.24 16.25
CA GLU A 107 -37.49 1.54 15.78
C GLU A 107 -37.59 1.66 14.25
N PHE A 108 -37.18 0.63 13.52
CA PHE A 108 -37.26 0.59 12.06
C PHE A 108 -38.71 0.65 11.56
N THR A 109 -39.62 -0.09 12.19
CA THR A 109 -41.05 -0.07 11.85
C THR A 109 -41.68 1.30 12.15
N ALA A 110 -41.25 1.96 13.24
CA ALA A 110 -41.71 3.30 13.58
C ALA A 110 -41.21 4.36 12.59
N MET A 111 -39.97 4.23 12.09
CA MET A 111 -39.40 5.14 11.09
C MET A 111 -40.11 5.02 9.73
N TYR A 112 -40.52 3.80 9.34
CA TYR A 112 -41.19 3.50 8.08
C TYR A 112 -42.71 3.30 8.21
N ILE A 113 -43.34 3.96 9.18
CA ILE A 113 -44.78 3.82 9.51
C ILE A 113 -45.69 4.00 8.28
N ASN A 114 -45.31 4.88 7.35
CA ASN A 114 -46.09 5.17 6.14
C ASN A 114 -46.19 4.00 5.17
N LEU A 115 -45.24 3.04 5.21
CA LEU A 115 -45.26 1.89 4.30
C LEU A 115 -46.07 0.69 4.85
N ARG A 116 -46.65 0.77 6.07
CA ARG A 116 -47.38 -0.34 6.72
C ARG A 116 -46.64 -1.70 6.61
N LEU A 117 -45.32 -1.69 6.81
CA LEU A 117 -44.54 -2.93 6.75
C LEU A 117 -44.92 -3.86 7.92
N SER A 118 -45.14 -5.13 7.60
CA SER A 118 -45.28 -6.18 8.62
C SER A 118 -43.94 -6.35 9.38
N PRO A 119 -43.96 -6.53 10.71
CA PRO A 119 -42.75 -6.68 11.52
C PRO A 119 -41.89 -7.88 11.08
N HIS A 120 -42.51 -8.95 10.55
CA HIS A 120 -41.79 -10.10 10.01
C HIS A 120 -40.99 -9.75 8.75
N VAL A 121 -41.55 -8.88 7.89
CA VAL A 121 -40.88 -8.42 6.66
C VAL A 121 -39.73 -7.47 7.01
N ALA A 122 -39.94 -6.56 7.97
CA ALA A 122 -38.89 -5.67 8.47
C ALA A 122 -37.70 -6.46 9.05
N ALA A 123 -37.98 -7.47 9.88
CA ALA A 123 -36.94 -8.36 10.41
C ALA A 123 -36.19 -9.10 9.30
N ALA A 124 -36.91 -9.66 8.31
CA ALA A 124 -36.29 -10.35 7.18
C ALA A 124 -35.36 -9.43 6.36
N ILE A 125 -35.79 -8.18 6.11
CA ILE A 125 -34.97 -7.18 5.42
C ILE A 125 -33.70 -6.88 6.21
N LEU A 126 -33.80 -6.60 7.51
CA LEU A 126 -32.64 -6.29 8.35
C LEU A 126 -31.65 -7.47 8.42
N TRP A 127 -32.15 -8.70 8.54
CA TRP A 127 -31.31 -9.90 8.48
C TRP A 127 -30.64 -10.08 7.11
N SER A 128 -31.34 -9.78 6.02
CA SER A 128 -30.77 -9.85 4.66
C SER A 128 -29.66 -8.82 4.45
N ILE A 129 -29.83 -7.60 4.97
CA ILE A 129 -28.82 -6.54 4.93
C ILE A 129 -27.58 -6.96 5.72
N LEU A 130 -27.77 -7.48 6.93
CA LEU A 130 -26.67 -7.99 7.75
C LEU A 130 -25.92 -9.13 7.04
N ALA A 131 -26.64 -10.11 6.49
CA ALA A 131 -26.03 -11.23 5.78
C ALA A 131 -25.23 -10.76 4.57
N PHE A 132 -25.77 -9.81 3.80
CA PHE A 132 -25.07 -9.19 2.68
C PHE A 132 -23.81 -8.43 3.13
N GLN A 133 -23.92 -7.64 4.20
CA GLN A 133 -22.79 -6.88 4.75
C GLN A 133 -21.67 -7.80 5.24
N VAL A 134 -22.00 -8.86 5.99
CA VAL A 134 -21.02 -9.84 6.48
C VAL A 134 -20.37 -10.58 5.31
N ALA A 135 -21.15 -11.03 4.33
CA ALA A 135 -20.62 -11.71 3.15
C ALA A 135 -19.67 -10.81 2.35
N PHE A 136 -20.04 -9.54 2.15
CA PHE A 136 -19.20 -8.57 1.48
C PHE A 136 -17.92 -8.29 2.27
N GLY A 137 -18.01 -8.13 3.59
CA GLY A 137 -16.87 -7.97 4.48
C GLY A 137 -15.87 -9.13 4.37
N VAL A 138 -16.35 -10.37 4.37
CA VAL A 138 -15.51 -11.57 4.19
C VAL A 138 -14.74 -11.51 2.85
N ILE A 139 -15.40 -11.16 1.76
CA ILE A 139 -14.76 -11.01 0.44
C ILE A 139 -13.72 -9.89 0.48
N TYR A 140 -14.05 -8.74 1.08
CA TYR A 140 -13.15 -7.61 1.21
C TYR A 140 -11.88 -7.96 1.98
N TYR A 141 -12.00 -8.56 3.17
CA TYR A 141 -10.84 -8.96 3.98
C TYR A 141 -10.03 -10.08 3.32
N ALA A 142 -10.67 -11.01 2.61
CA ALA A 142 -9.96 -12.01 1.83
C ALA A 142 -9.06 -11.37 0.76
N VAL A 143 -9.57 -10.38 0.02
CA VAL A 143 -8.77 -9.64 -0.97
C VAL A 143 -7.68 -8.82 -0.29
N ALA A 144 -7.95 -8.21 0.86
CA ALA A 144 -6.96 -7.44 1.62
C ALA A 144 -5.79 -8.33 2.09
N VAL A 145 -6.08 -9.51 2.63
CA VAL A 145 -5.07 -10.50 3.05
C VAL A 145 -4.26 -10.98 1.85
N VAL A 146 -4.90 -11.30 0.73
CA VAL A 146 -4.20 -11.70 -0.51
C VAL A 146 -3.31 -10.58 -1.03
N ALA A 147 -3.77 -9.32 -0.98
CA ALA A 147 -2.98 -8.16 -1.40
C ALA A 147 -1.73 -7.98 -0.52
N MET A 148 -1.88 -8.09 0.81
CA MET A 148 -0.75 -8.00 1.75
C MET A 148 0.26 -9.14 1.56
N TRP A 149 -0.21 -10.36 1.27
CA TRP A 149 0.70 -11.49 1.09
C TRP A 149 1.44 -11.44 -0.25
N THR A 150 0.76 -11.05 -1.33
CA THR A 150 1.37 -11.04 -2.66
C THR A 150 2.29 -9.84 -2.91
N LYS A 151 2.12 -8.74 -2.18
CA LYS A 151 2.90 -7.48 -2.32
C LYS A 151 2.96 -6.93 -3.75
N ARG A 152 2.03 -7.32 -4.64
CA ARG A 152 2.01 -6.85 -6.03
C ARG A 152 1.09 -5.63 -6.18
N PRO A 153 1.50 -4.59 -6.92
CA PRO A 153 0.72 -3.36 -7.11
C PRO A 153 -0.65 -3.60 -7.74
N ARG A 154 -0.79 -4.66 -8.56
CA ARG A 154 -2.06 -5.04 -9.19
C ARG A 154 -3.15 -5.41 -8.16
N HIS A 155 -2.79 -6.06 -7.06
CA HIS A 155 -3.76 -6.45 -6.03
C HIS A 155 -4.20 -5.27 -5.17
N TYR A 156 -3.31 -4.29 -4.93
CA TYR A 156 -3.68 -3.03 -4.28
C TYR A 156 -4.69 -2.23 -5.10
N ARG A 157 -4.58 -2.23 -6.44
CA ARG A 157 -5.59 -1.61 -7.32
C ARG A 157 -6.96 -2.28 -7.21
N SER A 158 -6.99 -3.61 -7.16
CA SER A 158 -8.24 -4.36 -6.93
C SER A 158 -8.84 -4.05 -5.56
N LEU A 159 -8.01 -4.00 -4.50
CA LEU A 159 -8.45 -3.63 -3.16
C LEU A 159 -9.04 -2.21 -3.13
N ALA A 160 -8.40 -1.25 -3.80
CA ALA A 160 -8.88 0.12 -3.91
C ALA A 160 -10.25 0.16 -4.62
N ASN A 161 -10.42 -0.54 -5.74
CA ASN A 161 -11.70 -0.59 -6.46
C ASN A 161 -12.82 -1.21 -5.61
N ILE A 162 -12.54 -2.31 -4.91
CA ILE A 162 -13.52 -2.95 -4.01
C ILE A 162 -13.83 -2.03 -2.83
N SER A 163 -12.84 -1.30 -2.29
CA SER A 163 -13.05 -0.35 -1.21
C SER A 163 -13.99 0.79 -1.62
N ILE A 164 -13.94 1.27 -2.87
CA ILE A 164 -14.90 2.27 -3.38
C ILE A 164 -16.32 1.69 -3.38
N VAL A 165 -16.49 0.45 -3.85
CA VAL A 165 -17.80 -0.22 -3.82
C VAL A 165 -18.29 -0.37 -2.38
N SER A 166 -17.40 -0.76 -1.45
CA SER A 166 -17.72 -0.84 -0.02
C SER A 166 -18.20 0.49 0.53
N ILE A 167 -17.48 1.58 0.23
CA ILE A 167 -17.83 2.94 0.65
C ILE A 167 -19.22 3.33 0.11
N LEU A 168 -19.53 3.05 -1.15
CA LEU A 168 -20.84 3.35 -1.74
C LEU A 168 -21.97 2.58 -1.05
N VAL A 169 -21.76 1.28 -0.77
CA VAL A 169 -22.72 0.45 -0.03
C VAL A 169 -22.89 0.99 1.39
N LEU A 170 -21.81 1.35 2.07
CA LEU A 170 -21.84 1.91 3.43
C LEU A 170 -22.51 3.29 3.49
N ILE A 171 -22.38 4.13 2.46
CA ILE A 171 -23.13 5.40 2.37
C ILE A 171 -24.63 5.12 2.34
N LEU A 172 -25.06 4.16 1.52
CA LEU A 172 -26.47 3.76 1.44
C LEU A 172 -26.96 3.25 2.81
N LEU A 173 -26.14 2.47 3.52
CA LEU A 173 -26.45 1.94 4.85
C LEU A 173 -26.36 3.00 5.96
N ALA A 174 -25.51 4.02 5.82
CA ALA A 174 -25.38 5.12 6.78
C ALA A 174 -26.62 6.02 6.81
N TYR A 175 -27.39 6.04 5.72
CA TYR A 175 -28.71 6.66 5.71
C TYR A 175 -29.68 5.98 6.69
N VAL A 176 -29.54 4.67 6.88
CA VAL A 176 -30.41 3.87 7.74
C VAL A 176 -29.97 3.91 9.20
N ASP A 177 -28.66 3.97 9.47
CA ASP A 177 -28.11 3.92 10.82
C ASP A 177 -26.95 4.92 11.03
N LYS A 178 -27.10 5.80 12.01
CA LYS A 178 -26.12 6.85 12.36
C LYS A 178 -24.78 6.26 12.85
N PHE A 179 -24.78 5.03 13.37
CA PHE A 179 -23.56 4.37 13.84
C PHE A 179 -22.65 3.91 12.69
N ASN A 180 -23.17 3.75 11.47
CA ASN A 180 -22.38 3.40 10.29
C ASN A 180 -21.43 4.52 9.82
N LEU A 181 -21.56 5.74 10.34
CA LEU A 181 -20.71 6.87 9.95
C LEU A 181 -19.24 6.66 10.32
N ILE A 182 -18.97 6.00 11.47
CA ILE A 182 -17.60 5.70 11.91
C ILE A 182 -16.94 4.65 10.99
N ILE A 183 -17.68 3.60 10.64
CA ILE A 183 -17.21 2.52 9.75
C ILE A 183 -16.96 3.07 8.34
N PHE A 184 -17.83 3.96 7.87
CA PHE A 184 -17.66 4.70 6.63
C PHE A 184 -16.36 5.52 6.64
N PHE A 185 -16.09 6.27 7.71
CA PHE A 185 -14.88 7.08 7.83
C PHE A 185 -13.60 6.24 7.78
N LEU A 186 -13.58 5.08 8.43
CA LEU A 186 -12.45 4.14 8.39
C LEU A 186 -12.22 3.58 6.99
N HIS A 187 -13.29 3.20 6.29
CA HIS A 187 -13.20 2.75 4.91
C HIS A 187 -12.65 3.83 3.97
N LEU A 188 -13.06 5.08 4.16
CA LEU A 188 -12.54 6.23 3.42
C LEU A 188 -11.04 6.42 3.65
N LEU A 189 -10.58 6.30 4.90
CA LEU A 189 -9.16 6.33 5.22
C LEU A 189 -8.40 5.18 4.56
N SER A 190 -8.93 3.96 4.59
CA SER A 190 -8.28 2.81 3.96
C SER A 190 -8.17 2.96 2.46
N TYR A 191 -9.20 3.52 1.82
CA TYR A 191 -9.17 3.86 0.40
C TYR A 191 -8.09 4.91 0.09
N LEU A 192 -8.01 5.99 0.89
CA LEU A 192 -7.02 7.05 0.71
C LEU A 192 -5.59 6.48 0.83
N TYR A 193 -5.35 5.63 1.82
CA TYR A 193 -4.05 4.98 2.02
C TYR A 193 -3.69 4.02 0.88
N ALA A 194 -4.64 3.20 0.42
CA ALA A 194 -4.42 2.32 -0.74
C ALA A 194 -4.08 3.12 -2.01
N ARG A 195 -4.75 4.26 -2.22
CA ARG A 195 -4.49 5.15 -3.36
C ARG A 195 -3.15 5.87 -3.25
N PHE A 196 -2.76 6.28 -2.05
CA PHE A 196 -1.45 6.86 -1.77
C PHE A 196 -0.32 5.84 -2.07
N LEU A 197 -0.46 4.60 -1.57
CA LEU A 197 0.47 3.51 -1.88
C LEU A 197 0.56 3.25 -3.39
N GLN A 198 -0.57 3.29 -4.11
CA GLN A 198 -0.57 3.15 -5.56
C GLN A 198 0.24 4.29 -6.24
N GLY A 199 0.12 5.53 -5.75
CA GLY A 199 0.84 6.69 -6.28
C GLY A 199 2.35 6.65 -6.04
N LEU A 200 2.82 5.95 -4.98
CA LEU A 200 4.25 5.73 -4.75
C LEU A 200 4.84 4.63 -5.62
N THR A 201 4.02 3.71 -6.12
CA THR A 201 4.45 2.58 -6.97
C THR A 201 4.35 2.84 -8.47
N ALA A 202 3.82 3.99 -8.90
CA ALA A 202 3.62 4.39 -10.29
C ALA A 202 4.69 5.39 -10.73
#